data_AF-A0A2D9LZ05-F1
#
_entry.id   AF-A0A2D9LZ05-F1
#
_cell.length_a   1.000
_cell.length_b   1.000
_cell.length_c   1.000
_cell.angle_alpha   90.00
_cell.angle_beta   90.00
_cell.angle_gamma   90.00
#
_symmetry.space_group_name_H-M   'P 1'
#
loop_
_entity.id
_entity.type
_entity.pdbx_description
1 polymer ?
#
loop_
_entity_poly.entity_id
_entity_poly.type
_entity_poly.pdbx_seq_one_letter_code
_entity_poly.pdbx_strand_id
1 'polypeptide(L)'
;MGKVITGSAAAVSLTQFAVQDTIFNETFIKRIGGSIIMPQAFNAPGLPEPFGIFSGAAWEPEGKVLHISGYVSQDAEGNLVGVGDIKAQTRQVLKNIDTVLASVGANASDIARVTVYITDMAMLSEIHEARAEYFERPYPASTLVEVSRLVRPEYLIEIDAVAVVPFDRAKDPS
;
A
#
# COMPACT_ATOMS: atom_id res chain seq x y z
N MET A 1 -7.59 79.17 -20.38
CA MET A 1 -8.85 78.41 -20.55
C MET A 1 -8.47 76.98 -20.86
N GLY A 2 -8.60 76.08 -19.88
CA GLY A 2 -8.07 74.72 -19.98
C GLY A 2 -9.03 73.75 -20.66
N LYS A 3 -8.48 72.74 -21.32
CA LYS A 3 -8.98 71.37 -21.27
C LYS A 3 -7.87 70.40 -21.70
N VAL A 4 -7.39 69.68 -20.69
CA VAL A 4 -6.65 68.43 -20.81
C VAL A 4 -7.68 67.34 -21.11
N ILE A 5 -7.42 66.48 -22.11
CA ILE A 5 -8.14 65.21 -22.29
C ILE A 5 -7.10 64.10 -22.19
N THR A 6 -7.03 63.49 -21.02
CA THR A 6 -6.26 62.27 -20.74
C THR A 6 -7.06 61.05 -21.21
N GLY A 7 -6.45 60.20 -22.04
CA GLY A 7 -6.96 58.87 -22.36
C GLY A 7 -6.80 57.91 -21.18
N SER A 8 -7.87 57.22 -20.83
CA SER A 8 -7.96 56.22 -19.76
C SER A 8 -7.37 54.89 -20.21
N ALA A 9 -6.45 54.34 -19.41
CA ALA A 9 -6.06 52.93 -19.47
C ALA A 9 -7.16 52.08 -18.80
N ALA A 10 -7.66 51.06 -19.50
CA ALA A 10 -8.60 50.10 -18.95
C ALA A 10 -7.88 49.21 -17.92
N ALA A 11 -8.25 49.35 -16.64
CA ALA A 11 -7.85 48.45 -15.58
C ALA A 11 -8.69 47.17 -15.70
N VAL A 12 -8.07 46.07 -16.16
CA VAL A 12 -8.62 44.72 -15.97
C VAL A 12 -8.54 44.42 -14.48
N SER A 13 -9.70 44.25 -13.85
CA SER A 13 -9.84 44.12 -12.41
C SER A 13 -9.18 42.84 -11.90
N LEU A 14 -8.20 42.99 -11.00
CA LEU A 14 -7.51 41.91 -10.27
C LEU A 14 -8.44 41.03 -9.40
N THR A 15 -9.72 41.37 -9.32
CA THR A 15 -10.73 40.61 -8.57
C THR A 15 -11.17 39.31 -9.25
N GLN A 16 -11.00 39.16 -10.57
CA GLN A 16 -11.51 37.96 -11.26
C GLN A 16 -10.62 36.71 -11.06
N PHE A 17 -9.32 36.89 -10.82
CA PHE A 17 -8.41 35.77 -10.49
C PHE A 17 -8.51 35.34 -9.02
N ALA A 18 -8.75 36.29 -8.10
CA ALA A 18 -8.82 35.98 -6.67
C ALA A 18 -10.03 35.11 -6.29
N VAL A 19 -11.15 35.21 -6.99
CA VAL A 19 -12.37 34.45 -6.64
C VAL A 19 -12.23 32.96 -6.98
N GLN A 20 -11.48 32.60 -8.03
CA GLN A 20 -11.32 31.21 -8.44
C GLN A 20 -10.32 30.45 -7.56
N ASP A 21 -9.27 31.12 -7.09
CA ASP A 21 -8.32 30.59 -6.11
C ASP A 21 -8.94 30.49 -4.71
N THR A 22 -9.84 31.41 -4.33
CA THR A 22 -10.50 31.37 -3.02
C THR A 22 -11.54 30.25 -2.93
N ILE A 23 -12.28 29.94 -4.01
CA ILE A 23 -13.26 28.83 -4.03
C ILE A 23 -12.56 27.47 -4.04
N PHE A 24 -11.40 27.34 -4.71
CA PHE A 24 -10.58 26.13 -4.64
C PHE A 24 -9.99 25.92 -3.24
N ASN A 25 -9.56 26.99 -2.57
CA ASN A 25 -8.94 26.89 -1.25
C ASN A 25 -9.96 26.71 -0.11
N GLU A 26 -11.13 27.35 -0.16
CA GLU A 26 -12.15 27.21 0.89
C GLU A 26 -12.83 25.83 0.88
N THR A 27 -13.00 25.21 -0.29
CA THR A 27 -13.53 23.83 -0.38
C THR A 27 -12.51 22.80 0.10
N PHE A 28 -11.21 23.10 0.00
CA PHE A 28 -10.11 22.25 0.46
C PHE A 28 -9.87 22.38 1.97
N ILE A 29 -9.89 23.61 2.51
CA ILE A 29 -9.67 23.87 3.94
C ILE A 29 -10.90 23.49 4.79
N LYS A 30 -12.14 23.59 4.30
CA LYS A 30 -13.32 23.12 5.05
C LYS A 30 -13.39 21.60 5.25
N ARG A 31 -12.59 20.81 4.52
CA ARG A 31 -12.51 19.36 4.70
C ARG A 31 -11.57 18.96 5.84
N ILE A 32 -10.72 19.89 6.30
CA ILE A 32 -9.81 19.70 7.42
C ILE A 32 -10.34 20.47 8.63
N GLY A 33 -11.42 19.97 9.21
CA GLY A 33 -11.80 20.32 10.56
C GLY A 33 -10.76 19.79 11.54
N GLY A 34 -9.61 20.45 11.68
CA GLY A 34 -8.68 20.30 12.81
C GLY A 34 -8.28 18.87 13.23
N SER A 35 -8.38 17.88 12.34
CA SER A 35 -7.97 16.50 12.62
C SER A 35 -6.67 16.23 11.89
N ILE A 36 -5.69 15.76 12.66
CA ILE A 36 -4.44 15.23 12.13
C ILE A 36 -4.81 14.05 11.22
N ILE A 37 -4.49 14.16 9.93
CA ILE A 37 -4.70 13.04 8.99
C ILE A 37 -3.58 12.03 9.27
N MET A 38 -3.93 10.99 10.02
CA MET A 38 -3.02 9.93 10.45
C MET A 38 -3.08 8.76 9.47
N PRO A 39 -1.99 7.97 9.33
CA PRO A 39 -2.08 6.66 8.70
C PRO A 39 -3.15 5.81 9.39
N GLN A 40 -3.98 5.11 8.60
CA GLN A 40 -4.99 4.20 9.14
C GLN A 40 -4.44 2.78 9.10
N ALA A 41 -3.97 2.29 10.25
CA ALA A 41 -3.42 0.94 10.42
C ALA A 41 -4.51 -0.05 10.84
N PHE A 42 -4.42 -1.30 10.36
CA PHE A 42 -5.41 -2.35 10.63
C PHE A 42 -4.84 -3.77 10.49
N ASN A 43 -5.58 -4.75 11.00
CA ASN A 43 -5.33 -6.17 10.81
C ASN A 43 -6.50 -6.76 10.00
N ALA A 44 -6.18 -7.43 8.89
CA ALA A 44 -7.23 -8.01 8.04
C ALA A 44 -7.89 -9.22 8.73
N PRO A 45 -9.23 -9.34 8.72
CA PRO A 45 -9.92 -10.51 9.24
C PRO A 45 -9.44 -11.80 8.56
N GLY A 46 -9.38 -12.91 9.32
CA GLY A 46 -8.97 -14.21 8.80
C GLY A 46 -7.45 -14.43 8.75
N LEU A 47 -6.67 -13.52 9.34
CA LEU A 47 -5.25 -13.70 9.61
C LEU A 47 -4.99 -13.74 11.12
N PRO A 48 -3.90 -14.38 11.56
CA PRO A 48 -3.49 -14.32 12.95
C PRO A 48 -3.25 -12.88 13.40
N GLU A 49 -3.59 -12.58 14.65
CA GLU A 49 -3.22 -11.30 15.25
C GLU A 49 -1.68 -11.17 15.32
N PRO A 50 -1.12 -9.97 15.02
CA PRO A 50 0.29 -9.70 15.20
C PRO A 50 0.75 -10.02 16.63
N PHE A 51 1.81 -10.80 16.77
CA PHE A 51 2.41 -11.15 18.07
C PHE A 51 3.35 -10.05 18.61
N GLY A 52 3.40 -8.87 17.97
CA GLY A 52 4.33 -7.78 18.28
C GLY A 52 3.71 -6.39 18.09
N ILE A 53 4.55 -5.35 18.12
CA ILE A 53 4.13 -3.94 18.05
C ILE A 53 4.07 -3.48 16.58
N PHE A 54 3.12 -4.04 15.82
CA PHE A 54 2.86 -3.66 14.43
C PHE A 54 1.43 -4.05 14.02
N SER A 55 0.97 -3.49 12.91
CA SER A 55 -0.30 -3.85 12.27
C SER A 55 -0.04 -4.63 10.98
N GLY A 56 -1.01 -5.41 10.51
CA GLY A 56 -0.91 -6.16 9.25
C GLY A 56 -0.77 -5.26 8.02
N ALA A 57 -1.40 -4.09 8.03
CA ALA A 57 -1.23 -3.08 7.00
C ALA A 57 -1.55 -1.67 7.50
N ALA A 58 -1.18 -0.65 6.71
CA ALA A 58 -1.53 0.73 6.93
C ALA A 58 -1.75 1.50 5.63
N TRP A 59 -2.82 2.30 5.60
CA TRP A 59 -3.04 3.29 4.55
C TRP A 59 -2.18 4.53 4.77
N GLU A 60 -1.69 5.12 3.68
CA GLU A 60 -1.20 6.49 3.73
C GLU A 60 -2.33 7.48 4.07
N PRO A 61 -2.05 8.61 4.75
CA PRO A 61 -3.06 9.57 5.23
C PRO A 61 -4.09 10.05 4.19
N GLU A 62 -3.67 10.25 2.94
CA GLU A 62 -4.55 10.67 1.83
C GLU A 62 -4.72 9.54 0.79
N GLY A 63 -4.50 8.30 1.22
CA GLY A 63 -3.87 7.28 0.40
C GLY A 63 -4.78 6.33 -0.37
N LYS A 64 -4.35 6.08 -1.62
CA LYS A 64 -4.51 4.82 -2.37
C LYS A 64 -3.41 3.81 -2.07
N VAL A 65 -2.36 4.25 -1.38
CA VAL A 65 -1.18 3.44 -1.15
C VAL A 65 -1.37 2.69 0.15
N LEU A 66 -1.35 1.37 0.03
CA LEU A 66 -1.41 0.43 1.14
C LEU A 66 -0.02 -0.14 1.36
N HIS A 67 0.50 0.05 2.58
CA HIS A 67 1.71 -0.62 3.03
C HIS A 67 1.30 -1.90 3.76
N ILE A 68 1.72 -3.05 3.26
CA ILE A 68 1.45 -4.36 3.84
C ILE A 68 2.71 -4.83 4.57
N SER A 69 2.57 -5.18 5.84
CA SER A 69 3.66 -5.70 6.67
C SER A 69 4.21 -7.02 6.13
N GLY A 70 5.38 -7.43 6.64
CA GLY A 70 5.96 -8.72 6.31
C GLY A 70 5.07 -9.87 6.76
N TYR A 71 4.69 -10.73 5.82
CA TYR A 71 3.97 -11.97 6.10
C TYR A 71 4.87 -13.19 5.93
N VAL A 72 4.77 -14.10 6.89
CA VAL A 72 5.36 -15.43 6.88
C VAL A 72 4.30 -16.50 6.57
N SER A 73 4.73 -17.74 6.37
CA SER A 73 3.85 -18.86 6.02
C SER A 73 3.05 -19.34 7.24
N GLN A 74 1.96 -18.64 7.57
CA GLN A 74 1.01 -19.06 8.60
C GLN A 74 -0.39 -19.27 8.03
N ASP A 75 -1.15 -20.22 8.58
CA ASP A 75 -2.60 -20.30 8.41
C ASP A 75 -3.33 -19.30 9.32
N ALA A 76 -4.67 -19.29 9.27
CA ALA A 76 -5.50 -18.37 10.04
C ALA A 76 -5.37 -18.59 11.56
N GLU A 77 -5.02 -19.80 11.97
CA GLU A 77 -4.80 -20.20 13.35
C GLU A 77 -3.35 -19.90 13.82
N GLY A 78 -2.49 -19.41 12.94
CA GLY A 78 -1.09 -19.05 13.24
C GLY A 78 -0.11 -20.22 13.15
N ASN A 79 -0.55 -21.39 12.65
CA ASN A 79 0.33 -22.54 12.45
C ASN A 79 1.16 -22.34 11.18
N LEU A 80 2.41 -22.82 11.22
CA LEU A 80 3.26 -22.84 10.04
C LEU A 80 2.70 -23.81 8.99
N VAL A 81 2.57 -23.33 7.75
CA VAL A 81 2.25 -24.17 6.58
C VAL A 81 3.53 -24.47 5.80
N GLY A 82 3.75 -25.72 5.39
CA GLY A 82 4.88 -26.09 4.52
C GLY A 82 6.23 -26.18 5.23
N VAL A 83 6.33 -26.95 6.33
CA VAL A 83 7.61 -27.19 7.02
C VAL A 83 8.64 -27.75 6.05
N GLY A 84 9.74 -27.02 5.84
CA GLY A 84 10.81 -27.43 4.91
C GLY A 84 10.46 -27.34 3.42
N ASP A 85 9.28 -26.81 3.06
CA ASP A 85 8.83 -26.68 1.67
C ASP A 85 8.68 -25.20 1.30
N ILE A 86 9.67 -24.67 0.59
CA ILE A 86 9.70 -23.27 0.19
C ILE A 86 8.58 -22.89 -0.78
N LYS A 87 8.12 -23.82 -1.65
CA LYS A 87 7.03 -23.54 -2.59
C LYS A 87 5.71 -23.41 -1.83
N ALA A 88 5.45 -24.33 -0.90
CA ALA A 88 4.27 -24.27 -0.04
C ALA A 88 4.29 -22.99 0.82
N GLN A 89 5.44 -22.64 1.41
CA GLN A 89 5.56 -21.41 2.18
C GLN A 89 5.34 -20.15 1.35
N THR A 90 5.92 -20.09 0.14
CA THR A 90 5.74 -18.95 -0.76
C THR A 90 4.26 -18.76 -1.13
N ARG A 91 3.55 -19.85 -1.45
CA ARG A 91 2.11 -19.78 -1.76
C ARG A 91 1.28 -19.33 -0.56
N GLN A 92 1.58 -19.82 0.64
CA GLN A 92 0.85 -19.41 1.83
C GLN A 92 1.10 -17.93 2.16
N VAL A 93 2.33 -17.43 2.03
CA VAL A 93 2.62 -16.00 2.22
C VAL A 93 1.81 -15.14 1.24
N LEU A 94 1.79 -15.50 -0.05
CA LEU A 94 1.03 -14.76 -1.06
C LEU A 94 -0.48 -14.83 -0.80
N LYS A 95 -0.99 -15.98 -0.34
CA LYS A 95 -2.38 -16.11 0.11
C LYS A 95 -2.70 -15.20 1.30
N ASN A 96 -1.78 -15.04 2.25
CA ASN A 96 -1.98 -14.14 3.38
C ASN A 96 -2.02 -12.68 2.93
N ILE A 97 -1.17 -12.30 1.97
CA ILE A 97 -1.20 -10.97 1.33
C ILE A 97 -2.53 -10.76 0.59
N ASP A 98 -3.05 -11.76 -0.12
CA ASP A 98 -4.38 -11.69 -0.76
C ASP A 98 -5.48 -11.43 0.25
N THR A 99 -5.44 -12.04 1.44
CA THR A 99 -6.42 -11.78 2.49
C THR A 99 -6.42 -10.30 2.91
N VAL A 100 -5.23 -9.69 3.04
CA VAL A 100 -5.10 -8.24 3.32
C VAL A 100 -5.66 -7.39 2.17
N LEU A 101 -5.30 -7.72 0.94
CA LEU A 101 -5.76 -6.97 -0.23
C LEU A 101 -7.29 -7.06 -0.37
N ALA A 102 -7.85 -8.25 -0.22
CA ALA A 102 -9.28 -8.49 -0.33
C ALA A 102 -10.09 -7.73 0.74
N SER A 103 -9.55 -7.58 1.96
CA SER A 103 -10.24 -6.84 3.04
C SER A 103 -10.44 -5.36 2.71
N VAL A 104 -9.66 -4.82 1.76
CA VAL A 104 -9.76 -3.43 1.30
C VAL A 104 -10.23 -3.27 -0.14
N GLY A 105 -10.71 -4.35 -0.78
CA GLY A 105 -11.19 -4.34 -2.16
C GLY A 105 -10.11 -4.36 -3.24
N ALA A 106 -8.86 -4.61 -2.85
CA ALA A 106 -7.72 -4.76 -3.74
C ALA A 106 -7.49 -6.24 -4.13
N ASN A 107 -6.57 -6.46 -5.06
CA ASN A 107 -6.07 -7.78 -5.44
C ASN A 107 -4.59 -7.73 -5.86
N ALA A 108 -4.02 -8.86 -6.25
CA ALA A 108 -2.61 -8.98 -6.64
C ALA A 108 -2.16 -7.99 -7.75
N SER A 109 -3.06 -7.59 -8.65
CA SER A 109 -2.75 -6.62 -9.72
C SER A 109 -2.53 -5.19 -9.23
N ASP A 110 -2.97 -4.90 -8.00
CA ASP A 110 -2.76 -3.60 -7.34
C ASP A 110 -1.39 -3.52 -6.66
N ILE A 111 -0.66 -4.63 -6.53
CA ILE A 111 0.69 -4.65 -5.93
C ILE A 111 1.67 -3.94 -6.88
N ALA A 112 2.25 -2.84 -6.40
CA ALA A 112 3.26 -2.09 -7.14
C ALA A 112 4.67 -2.62 -6.85
N ARG A 113 4.92 -3.09 -5.62
CA ARG A 113 6.24 -3.58 -5.17
C ARG A 113 6.12 -4.69 -4.14
N VAL A 114 7.07 -5.62 -4.19
CA VAL A 114 7.33 -6.59 -3.11
C VAL A 114 8.80 -6.57 -2.69
N THR A 115 9.05 -6.81 -1.39
CA THR A 115 10.37 -7.18 -0.88
C THR A 115 10.30 -8.60 -0.35
N VAL A 116 11.24 -9.44 -0.78
CA VAL A 116 11.27 -10.87 -0.44
C VAL A 116 12.54 -11.14 0.36
N TYR A 117 12.37 -11.68 1.56
CA TYR A 117 13.47 -12.12 2.43
C TYR A 117 13.46 -13.65 2.46
N ILE A 118 14.62 -14.26 2.19
CA ILE A 118 14.78 -15.72 2.17
C ILE A 118 15.96 -16.15 3.02
N THR A 119 15.96 -17.40 3.49
CA THR A 119 17.07 -17.93 4.32
C THR A 119 18.16 -18.65 3.52
N ASP A 120 17.88 -19.03 2.26
CA ASP A 120 18.82 -19.77 1.41
C ASP A 120 18.56 -19.47 -0.09
N MET A 121 19.53 -18.86 -0.77
CA MET A 121 19.48 -18.53 -2.20
C MET A 121 19.41 -19.77 -3.10
N ALA A 122 19.77 -20.96 -2.60
CA ALA A 122 19.62 -22.20 -3.36
C ALA A 122 18.13 -22.49 -3.72
N MET A 123 17.19 -21.95 -2.96
CA MET A 123 15.74 -22.13 -3.15
C MET A 123 15.12 -21.18 -4.20
N LEU A 124 15.91 -20.27 -4.79
CA LEU A 124 15.41 -19.18 -5.63
C LEU A 124 14.54 -19.63 -6.80
N SER A 125 14.89 -20.75 -7.46
CA SER A 125 14.11 -21.29 -8.59
C SER A 125 12.68 -21.67 -8.17
N GLU A 126 12.56 -22.36 -7.03
CA GLU A 126 11.28 -22.83 -6.50
C GLU A 126 10.37 -21.67 -6.07
N ILE A 127 10.97 -20.62 -5.49
CA ILE A 127 10.27 -19.37 -5.15
C ILE A 127 9.73 -18.70 -6.42
N HIS A 128 10.54 -18.62 -7.48
CA HIS A 128 10.09 -18.04 -8.75
C HIS A 128 8.97 -18.83 -9.41
N GLU A 129 8.99 -20.16 -9.35
CA GLU A 129 7.89 -21.01 -9.82
C GLU A 129 6.59 -20.68 -9.08
N ALA A 130 6.61 -20.66 -7.75
CA ALA A 130 5.42 -20.32 -6.95
C ALA A 130 4.92 -18.89 -7.22
N ARG A 131 5.83 -17.92 -7.40
CA ARG A 131 5.48 -16.53 -7.74
C ARG A 131 4.90 -16.39 -9.15
N ALA A 132 5.34 -17.22 -10.11
CA ALA A 132 4.83 -17.21 -11.48
C ALA A 132 3.39 -17.76 -11.58
N GLU A 133 2.96 -18.56 -10.60
CA GLU A 133 1.56 -19.00 -10.46
C GLU A 133 0.64 -17.88 -9.94
N TYR A 134 1.22 -16.85 -9.28
CA TYR A 134 0.48 -15.79 -8.59
C TYR A 134 0.48 -14.45 -9.34
N PHE A 135 1.64 -14.03 -9.87
CA PHE A 135 1.77 -12.75 -10.57
C PHE A 135 1.64 -12.90 -12.08
N GLU A 136 0.94 -11.95 -12.70
CA GLU A 136 0.88 -11.80 -14.16
C GLU A 136 1.79 -10.66 -14.66
N ARG A 137 2.11 -10.65 -15.97
CA ARG A 137 2.92 -9.58 -16.57
C ARG A 137 2.05 -8.34 -16.86
N PRO A 138 2.57 -7.11 -16.68
CA PRO A 138 3.89 -6.79 -16.12
C PRO A 138 3.95 -7.07 -14.61
N TYR A 139 5.02 -7.72 -14.17
CA TYR A 139 5.23 -8.07 -12.76
C TYR A 139 5.50 -6.81 -11.90
N PRO A 140 5.19 -6.84 -10.59
CA PRO A 140 5.54 -5.74 -9.69
C PRO A 140 7.05 -5.52 -9.61
N ALA A 141 7.45 -4.32 -9.19
CA ALA A 141 8.82 -4.09 -8.77
C ALA A 141 9.21 -5.08 -7.65
N SER A 142 10.42 -5.62 -7.67
CA SER A 142 10.81 -6.68 -6.76
C SER A 142 12.25 -6.53 -6.29
N THR A 143 12.43 -6.64 -4.98
CA THR A 143 13.74 -6.87 -4.36
C THR A 143 13.69 -8.23 -3.67
N LEU A 144 14.75 -9.02 -3.81
CA LEU A 144 14.92 -10.27 -3.09
C LEU A 144 16.31 -10.30 -2.47
N VAL A 145 16.41 -10.63 -1.19
CA VAL A 145 17.67 -10.73 -0.45
C VAL A 145 17.68 -11.99 0.42
N GLU A 146 18.86 -12.59 0.56
CA GLU A 146 19.08 -13.61 1.59
C GLU A 146 19.39 -12.93 2.93
N VAL A 147 18.75 -13.42 3.99
CA VAL A 147 18.93 -12.94 5.37
C VAL A 147 19.41 -14.09 6.26
N SER A 148 20.09 -13.76 7.36
CA SER A 148 20.67 -14.78 8.24
C SER A 148 19.65 -15.63 9.00
N ARG A 149 18.43 -15.11 9.24
CA ARG A 149 17.30 -15.80 9.87
C ARG A 149 16.02 -14.96 9.78
N LEU A 150 14.87 -15.62 9.85
CA LEU A 150 13.56 -15.02 10.08
C LEU A 150 13.15 -15.16 11.56
N VAL A 151 11.95 -14.69 11.91
CA VAL A 151 11.50 -14.64 13.32
C VAL A 151 11.39 -16.03 13.98
N ARG A 152 11.22 -17.08 13.18
CA ARG A 152 11.30 -18.48 13.60
C ARG A 152 12.17 -19.27 12.61
N PRO A 153 12.97 -20.24 13.07
CA PRO A 153 13.88 -20.99 12.21
C PRO A 153 13.18 -21.85 11.14
N GLU A 154 11.90 -22.17 11.34
CA GLU A 154 11.12 -22.96 10.39
C GLU A 154 10.55 -22.14 9.22
N TYR A 155 10.57 -20.80 9.31
CA TYR A 155 10.22 -19.92 8.20
C TYR A 155 11.41 -19.78 7.26
N LEU A 156 11.16 -20.01 5.97
CA LEU A 156 12.14 -19.93 4.90
C LEU A 156 11.99 -18.66 4.07
N ILE A 157 10.82 -18.02 4.14
CA ILE A 157 10.47 -16.83 3.36
C ILE A 157 9.54 -15.89 4.15
N GLU A 158 9.77 -14.59 3.97
CA GLU A 158 8.89 -13.50 4.38
C GLU A 158 8.74 -12.52 3.22
N ILE A 159 7.53 -12.00 2.99
CA ILE A 159 7.26 -11.02 1.93
C ILE A 159 6.51 -9.82 2.51
N ASP A 160 7.03 -8.62 2.27
CA ASP A 160 6.29 -7.36 2.40
C ASP A 160 5.84 -6.85 1.03
N ALA A 161 4.81 -6.01 1.01
CA ALA A 161 4.25 -5.48 -0.22
C ALA A 161 3.76 -4.04 -0.09
N VAL A 162 3.79 -3.31 -1.20
CA VAL A 162 3.14 -2.01 -1.36
C VAL A 162 2.15 -2.12 -2.51
N ALA A 163 0.89 -1.79 -2.24
CA ALA A 163 -0.18 -1.81 -3.24
C ALA A 163 -0.74 -0.39 -3.47
N VAL A 164 -1.21 -0.14 -4.70
CA VAL A 164 -1.90 1.10 -5.08
C VAL A 164 -3.34 0.74 -5.44
N VAL A 165 -4.25 0.96 -4.51
CA VAL A 165 -5.65 0.58 -4.60
C VAL A 165 -6.46 1.70 -5.29
N PRO A 166 -7.22 1.41 -6.34
CA PRO A 166 -8.11 2.38 -6.97
C PRO A 166 -9.17 2.94 -6.01
N PHE A 167 -9.47 4.24 -6.08
CA PHE A 167 -10.40 4.91 -5.15
C PHE A 167 -11.82 4.33 -5.19
N ASP A 168 -12.27 3.88 -6.36
CA ASP A 168 -13.58 3.29 -6.58
C ASP A 168 -13.71 1.87 -6.02
N ARG A 169 -12.58 1.20 -5.72
CA ARG A 169 -12.54 -0.11 -5.08
C ARG A 169 -12.10 -0.08 -3.62
N ALA A 170 -11.37 0.95 -3.21
CA ALA A 170 -10.87 1.10 -1.85
C ALA A 170 -12.02 1.07 -0.84
N LYS A 171 -11.86 0.24 0.18
CA LYS A 171 -12.79 0.12 1.30
C LYS A 171 -12.08 0.51 2.58
N ASP A 172 -12.85 1.08 3.50
CA ASP A 172 -12.38 1.22 4.87
C ASP A 172 -12.08 -0.19 5.41
N PRO A 173 -10.93 -0.37 6.10
CA PRO A 173 -10.61 -1.64 6.71
C PRO A 173 -11.69 -1.99 7.75
N SER A 174 -12.36 -3.11 7.54
CA SER A 174 -13.43 -3.63 8.40
C SER A 174 -12.91 -4.14 9.73
#